data_AF-A0A1G1QFH9-F1
#
_entry.id   AF-A0A1G1QFH9-F1
#
_cell.length_a   1.000
_cell.length_b   1.000
_cell.length_c   1.000
_cell.angle_alpha   90.00
_cell.angle_beta   90.00
_cell.angle_gamma   90.00
#
_symmetry.space_group_name_H-M   'P 1'
#
loop_
_entity.id
_entity.type
_entity.pdbx_description
1 polymer ?
#
loop_
_entity_poly.entity_id
_entity_poly.type
_entity_poly.pdbx_seq_one_letter_code
_entity_poly.pdbx_strand_id
1 'polypeptide(L)'
;MLLRQPNIQGQLTIPKEFLKQIGFDPKHDYFDIELKEDTIILKPVTVEPKFSDEELKKMEKLFNDPANKGKIYSSAAEGLSALRRMMKKKRRCV
;
A
#
# COMPACT_ATOMS: atom_id res chain seq x y z
N MET A 1 -2.17 -12.31 30.12
CA MET A 1 -1.30 -11.12 29.94
C MET A 1 -0.12 -11.52 29.08
N LEU A 2 0.12 -10.78 28.00
CA LEU A 2 1.23 -11.07 27.08
C LEU A 2 2.30 -10.00 27.30
N LEU A 3 3.40 -10.38 27.97
CA LEU A 3 4.51 -9.47 28.28
C LEU A 3 5.65 -9.70 27.29
N ARG A 4 6.26 -8.60 26.83
CA ARG A 4 7.43 -8.62 25.94
C ARG A 4 8.48 -7.68 26.51
N GLN A 5 9.73 -8.14 26.49
CA GLN A 5 10.86 -7.29 26.85
C GLN A 5 11.34 -6.52 25.62
N PRO A 6 11.58 -5.21 25.75
CA PRO A 6 12.25 -4.46 24.70
C PRO A 6 13.69 -4.95 24.55
N ASN A 7 14.21 -4.92 23.33
CA ASN A 7 15.62 -5.22 23.09
C ASN A 7 16.53 -4.07 23.57
N ILE A 8 17.85 -4.28 23.50
CA ILE A 8 18.87 -3.29 23.90
C ILE A 8 18.75 -1.98 23.09
N GLN A 9 18.14 -2.03 21.90
CA GLN A 9 17.87 -0.87 21.04
C GLN A 9 16.50 -0.22 21.30
N GLY A 10 15.77 -0.66 22.34
CA GLY A 10 14.44 -0.13 22.67
C GLY A 10 13.31 -0.59 21.74
N GLN A 11 13.52 -1.61 20.91
CA GLN A 11 12.51 -2.14 20.00
C GLN A 11 11.66 -3.22 20.66
N LEU A 12 10.36 -3.18 20.41
CA LEU A 12 9.39 -4.17 20.88
C LEU A 12 8.85 -4.98 19.69
N THR A 13 8.91 -6.31 19.76
CA THR A 13 8.36 -7.17 18.71
C THR A 13 6.89 -7.47 18.98
N ILE A 14 6.02 -7.01 18.08
CA ILE A 14 4.60 -7.34 18.11
C ILE A 14 4.38 -8.77 17.56
N PRO A 15 3.66 -9.65 18.26
CA PRO A 15 3.36 -10.99 17.77
C PRO A 15 2.56 -10.98 16.47
N LYS A 16 2.88 -11.93 15.57
CA LYS A 16 2.22 -12.06 14.26
C LYS A 16 0.71 -12.31 14.36
N GLU A 17 0.26 -12.97 15.42
CA GLU A 17 -1.17 -13.23 15.65
C GLU A 17 -1.95 -11.94 15.86
N PHE A 18 -1.40 -10.99 16.61
CA PHE A 18 -2.00 -9.67 16.81
C PHE A 18 -2.06 -8.89 15.51
N LEU A 19 -0.97 -8.87 14.74
CA LEU A 19 -0.93 -8.18 13.43
C LEU A 19 -1.99 -8.71 12.47
N LYS A 20 -2.23 -10.03 12.46
CA LYS A 20 -3.29 -10.65 11.64
C LYS A 20 -4.69 -10.27 12.11
N GLN A 21 -4.92 -10.18 13.42
CA GLN A 21 -6.23 -9.80 13.97
C GLN A 21 -6.61 -8.36 13.62
N ILE A 22 -5.64 -7.46 13.60
CA ILE A 22 -5.86 -6.05 13.24
C ILE A 22 -5.77 -5.81 11.72
N GLY A 23 -5.54 -6.85 10.92
CA GLY A 23 -5.44 -6.75 9.46
C GLY A 23 -4.23 -5.95 8.96
N PHE A 24 -3.17 -5.82 9.76
CA PHE A 24 -1.99 -5.01 9.44
C PHE A 24 -1.08 -5.71 8.43
N ASP A 25 -0.82 -5.06 7.29
CA ASP A 25 0.17 -5.50 6.31
C ASP A 25 1.52 -4.80 6.55
N PRO A 26 2.57 -5.52 7.00
CA PRO A 26 3.85 -4.93 7.34
C PRO A 26 4.62 -4.33 6.15
N LYS A 27 4.15 -4.51 4.91
CA LYS A 27 4.78 -3.91 3.72
C LYS A 27 4.22 -2.54 3.35
N HIS A 28 3.00 -2.24 3.78
CA HIS A 28 2.24 -1.10 3.29
C HIS A 28 1.66 -0.24 4.42
N ASP A 29 1.47 -0.83 5.59
CA ASP A 29 0.92 -0.14 6.75
C ASP A 29 2.02 0.34 7.69
N TYR A 30 1.74 1.46 8.32
CA TYR A 30 2.57 2.09 9.34
C TYR A 30 1.80 2.16 10.64
N PHE A 31 2.49 2.33 11.76
CA PHE A 31 1.84 2.66 13.02
C PHE A 31 2.02 4.14 13.31
N ASP A 32 0.90 4.82 13.56
CA ASP A 32 0.90 6.10 14.25
C ASP A 32 1.09 5.85 15.75
N ILE A 33 1.97 6.62 16.38
CA ILE A 33 2.43 6.41 17.74
C ILE A 33 1.99 7.60 18.58
N GLU A 34 1.00 7.39 19.44
CA GLU A 34 0.54 8.38 20.41
C GLU A 34 1.03 8.00 21.81
N LEU A 35 1.62 8.96 22.51
CA LEU A 35 2.06 8.80 23.88
C LEU A 35 1.01 9.44 24.82
N LYS A 36 0.39 8.63 25.67
CA LYS A 36 -0.59 9.07 26.66
C LYS A 36 -0.14 8.67 28.05
N GLU A 37 0.31 9.66 28.82
CA GLU A 37 0.73 9.52 30.23
C GLU A 37 1.74 8.38 30.43
N ASP A 38 1.26 7.16 30.70
CA ASP A 38 2.06 5.95 30.95
C ASP A 38 1.81 4.84 29.89
N THR A 39 1.17 5.18 28.78
CA THR A 39 0.78 4.23 27.73
C THR A 39 1.20 4.70 26.34
N ILE A 40 1.67 3.75 25.52
CA ILE A 40 1.94 3.96 24.10
C ILE A 40 0.79 3.34 23.32
N ILE A 41 0.06 4.17 22.58
CA ILE A 41 -1.02 3.73 21.70
C ILE A 41 -0.48 3.65 20.28
N LEU A 42 -0.58 2.45 19.70
CA LEU A 42 -0.20 2.19 18.32
C LEU A 42 -1.48 2.07 17.47
N LYS A 43 -1.66 2.98 16.51
CA LYS A 43 -2.80 2.94 15.58
C LYS A 43 -2.31 2.55 14.19
N PRO A 44 -2.86 1.50 13.56
CA PRO A 44 -2.50 1.15 12.19
C PRO A 44 -3.00 2.26 11.24
N VAL A 45 -2.10 2.75 10.39
CA VAL A 45 -2.38 3.76 9.37
C VAL A 45 -1.86 3.25 8.04
N THR A 46 -2.76 3.15 7.07
CA THR A 46 -2.39 2.84 5.69
C THR A 46 -2.04 4.13 4.98
N VAL A 47 -0.81 4.22 4.48
CA VAL A 47 -0.42 5.33 3.59
C VAL A 47 -0.80 4.92 2.19
N GLU A 48 -1.94 5.42 1.71
CA GLU A 48 -2.29 5.22 0.31
C GLU A 48 -1.22 5.88 -0.57
N PRO A 49 -0.71 5.18 -1.60
CA PRO A 49 0.18 5.80 -2.56
C PRO A 49 -0.60 6.91 -3.26
N LYS A 50 -0.30 8.17 -2.90
CA LYS A 50 -0.80 9.33 -3.64
C LYS A 50 -0.29 9.21 -5.07
N PHE A 51 -1.18 8.83 -5.98
CA PHE A 51 -0.88 8.86 -7.40
C PHE A 51 -0.49 10.30 -7.76
N SER A 52 0.64 10.48 -8.43
CA SER A 52 0.96 11.82 -8.94
C SER A 52 -0.05 12.22 -10.01
N ASP A 53 -0.30 13.52 -10.17
CA ASP A 53 -1.17 14.04 -11.23
C ASP A 53 -0.76 13.54 -12.63
N GLU A 54 0.52 13.23 -12.82
CA GLU A 54 1.04 12.67 -14.06
C GLU A 54 0.65 11.21 -14.28
N GLU A 55 0.58 10.41 -13.22
CA GLU A 55 0.12 9.02 -13.27
C GLU A 55 -1.38 8.96 -13.49
N LEU A 56 -2.14 9.84 -12.82
CA LEU A 56 -3.59 10.00 -13.02
C LEU A 56 -3.91 10.39 -14.47
N LYS A 57 -3.25 11.41 -15.01
CA LYS A 57 -3.42 11.83 -16.42
C LYS A 57 -3.08 10.72 -17.42
N LYS A 58 -2.09 9.87 -17.12
CA LYS A 58 -1.73 8.72 -17.97
C LYS A 58 -2.80 7.62 -17.90
N MET A 59 -3.40 7.40 -16.73
CA MET A 59 -4.54 6.48 -16.61
C MET A 59 -5.76 7.01 -17.37
N GLU A 60 -6.13 8.28 -17.21
CA GLU A 60 -7.25 8.90 -17.93
C GLU A 60 -7.10 8.81 -19.45
N LYS A 61 -5.91 9.09 -19.99
CA LYS A 61 -5.63 8.92 -21.42
C LYS A 61 -5.78 7.48 -21.89
N LEU A 62 -5.48 6.51 -21.02
CA LEU A 62 -5.58 5.10 -21.36
C LEU A 62 -7.04 4.60 -21.34
N PHE A 63 -7.86 5.09 -20.42
CA PHE A 63 -9.29 4.78 -20.35
C PHE A 63 -10.10 5.48 -21.46
N ASN A 64 -9.64 6.63 -21.94
CA ASN A 64 -10.23 7.34 -23.09
C ASN A 64 -9.87 6.74 -24.45
N ASP A 65 -8.92 5.79 -24.52
CA ASP A 65 -8.58 5.10 -25.76
C ASP A 65 -9.68 4.07 -26.12
N PRO A 66 -10.33 4.16 -27.30
CA PRO A 66 -11.43 3.28 -27.69
C PRO A 66 -11.05 1.79 -27.72
N ALA A 67 -9.76 1.45 -27.81
CA ALA A 67 -9.28 0.06 -27.74
C ALA A 67 -9.21 -0.53 -26.31
N ASN A 68 -9.27 0.32 -25.28
CA ASN A 68 -9.21 -0.09 -23.87
C ASN A 68 -10.49 0.27 -23.08
N LYS A 69 -11.42 0.98 -23.73
CA LYS A 69 -12.74 1.30 -23.19
C LYS A 69 -13.49 -0.01 -22.84
N GLY A 70 -13.82 -0.19 -21.56
CA GLY A 70 -14.58 -1.34 -21.06
C GLY A 70 -13.78 -2.49 -20.45
N LYS A 71 -12.45 -2.40 -20.33
CA LYS A 71 -11.68 -3.36 -19.51
C LYS A 71 -11.89 -3.08 -18.03
N ILE A 72 -12.80 -3.83 -17.42
CA ILE A 72 -13.01 -3.86 -15.98
C ILE A 72 -11.98 -4.80 -15.38
N TYR A 73 -11.13 -4.28 -14.50
CA TYR A 73 -10.16 -5.08 -13.76
C TYR A 73 -10.72 -5.38 -12.37
N SER A 74 -10.54 -6.62 -11.92
CA SER A 74 -11.07 -7.12 -10.66
C SER A 74 -10.44 -6.44 -9.43
N SER A 75 -9.26 -5.82 -9.60
CA SER A 75 -8.58 -5.05 -8.56
C SER A 75 -7.69 -3.96 -9.15
N ALA A 76 -7.42 -2.91 -8.36
CA ALA A 76 -6.53 -1.82 -8.73
C ALA A 76 -5.09 -2.30 -9.05
N ALA A 77 -4.62 -3.33 -8.36
CA ALA A 77 -3.30 -3.94 -8.59
C ALA A 77 -3.19 -4.63 -9.96
N GLU A 78 -4.28 -5.25 -10.42
CA GLU A 78 -4.36 -5.88 -11.75
C GLU A 78 -4.35 -4.83 -12.86
N GLY A 79 -5.12 -3.76 -12.68
CA GLY A 79 -5.14 -2.62 -13.61
C GLY A 79 -3.75 -2.00 -13.77
N LEU A 80 -3.04 -1.79 -12.66
CA LEU A 80 -1.66 -1.28 -12.65
C LEU A 80 -0.67 -2.20 -13.36
N SER A 81 -0.77 -3.50 -13.14
CA SER A 81 0.10 -4.48 -13.79
C SER A 81 -0.11 -4.53 -15.31
N ALA A 82 -1.38 -4.46 -15.74
CA ALA A 82 -1.74 -4.37 -17.16
C ALA A 82 -1.22 -3.08 -17.81
N LEU A 83 -1.39 -1.93 -17.12
CA LEU A 83 -0.86 -0.62 -17.53
C LEU A 83 0.65 -0.65 -17.70
N ARG A 84 1.40 -1.13 -16.70
CA ARG A 84 2.86 -1.25 -16.76
C ARG A 84 3.31 -2.14 -17.92
N ARG A 85 2.61 -3.27 -18.17
CA ARG A 85 2.91 -4.18 -19.28
C ARG A 85 2.72 -3.50 -20.64
N MET A 86 1.67 -2.70 -20.80
CA MET A 86 1.39 -1.98 -22.05
C MET A 86 2.36 -0.82 -22.30
N MET A 87 2.73 -0.06 -21.26
CA MET A 87 3.73 1.01 -21.37
C MET A 87 5.11 0.47 -21.79
N LYS A 88 5.50 -0.70 -21.28
CA LYS A 88 6.78 -1.35 -21.63
C LYS A 88 6.80 -1.83 -23.09
N LYS A 89 5.64 -2.21 -23.65
CA LYS A 89 5.51 -2.65 -25.04
C LYS A 89 5.67 -1.48 -26.03
N LYS A 90 5.15 -0.29 -25.70
CA LYS A 90 5.29 0.91 -26.54
C LYS A 90 6.74 1.41 -26.67
N ARG A 91 7.57 1.23 -25.63
CA ARG A 91 9.01 1.59 -25.65
C ARG A 91 9.89 0.66 -26.49
N ARG A 92 9.38 -0.49 -26.95
CA ARG A 92 10.13 -1.45 -27.77
C ARG A 92 9.89 -1.31 -29.28
N CYS A 93 9.03 -0.38 -29.68
CA CYS A 93 8.69 -0.13 -31.08
C CYS A 93 9.14 1.26 -31.56
N VAL A 94 10.11 1.87 -30.87
CA VAL A 94 10.82 3.07 -31.31
C VAL A 94 12.27 2.71 -31.50
#